data_AF-A0A133V4S4-F1
#
_entry.id   AF-A0A133V4S4-F1
#
_cell.length_a   1.000
_cell.length_b   1.000
_cell.length_c   1.000
_cell.angle_alpha   90.00
_cell.angle_beta   90.00
_cell.angle_gamma   90.00
#
_symmetry.space_group_name_H-M   'P 1'
#
loop_
_entity.id
_entity.type
_entity.pdbx_description
1 polymer ?
#
loop_
_entity_poly.entity_id
_entity_poly.type
_entity_poly.pdbx_seq_one_letter_code
_entity_poly.pdbx_strand_id
1 'polypeptide(L)'
;MDRYIGIDIHKDFCHATVQNQDGEIVKKGEFENSPSGYDEFFKGIGEASVAIEAGDAWQPVYYSHLTRFYERLERHKPKKLATIATARKLTKVVYWMLKLGEEFHSEGYDPRGSR
;
A
#
# COMPACT_ATOMS: atom_id res chain seq x y z
N MET A 1 9.25 0.28 16.43
CA MET A 1 8.79 1.18 15.34
C MET A 1 9.27 2.58 15.62
N ASP A 2 10.37 2.94 14.95
CA ASP A 2 11.13 4.14 15.32
C ASP A 2 10.99 5.25 14.26
N ARG A 3 10.32 4.93 13.15
CA ARG A 3 10.15 5.82 11.99
C ARG A 3 8.81 5.63 11.32
N TYR A 4 8.36 6.68 10.64
CA TYR A 4 7.17 6.69 9.79
C TYR A 4 7.57 7.04 8.37
N ILE A 5 7.03 6.33 7.39
CA ILE A 5 7.33 6.52 5.97
C ILE A 5 6.02 6.81 5.25
N GLY A 6 5.96 7.91 4.52
CA GLY A 6 4.92 8.13 3.50
C GLY A 6 5.50 7.87 2.12
N ILE A 7 4.87 7.01 1.33
CA ILE A 7 5.26 6.73 -0.07
C ILE A 7 4.10 7.06 -1.01
N ASP A 8 4.39 7.93 -1.96
CA ASP A 8 3.57 8.22 -3.13
C ASP A 8 4.16 7.44 -4.33
N ILE A 9 3.41 6.47 -4.84
CA ILE A 9 3.90 5.50 -5.83
C ILE A 9 3.31 5.84 -7.19
N HIS A 10 4.19 6.19 -8.13
CA HIS A 10 3.84 6.31 -9.52
C HIS A 10 4.44 5.16 -10.34
N LYS A 11 4.08 5.11 -11.62
CA LYS A 11 4.46 4.04 -12.54
C LYS A 11 5.98 3.83 -12.62
N ASP A 12 6.73 4.91 -12.82
CA ASP A 12 8.17 4.83 -13.10
C ASP A 12 9.01 5.28 -11.88
N PHE A 13 8.49 6.20 -11.08
CA PHE A 13 9.18 6.77 -9.91
C PHE A 13 8.25 6.86 -8.69
N CYS A 14 8.81 6.79 -7.50
CA CYS A 14 8.11 6.96 -6.24
C CYS A 14 8.72 8.11 -5.45
N HIS A 15 7.89 8.84 -4.70
CA HIS A 15 8.34 9.85 -3.76
C HIS A 15 8.15 9.33 -2.34
N ALA A 16 9.21 9.32 -1.54
CA ALA A 16 9.12 8.92 -0.15
C ALA A 16 9.64 10.00 0.80
N THR A 17 8.98 10.09 1.95
CA THR A 17 9.42 10.90 3.10
C THR A 17 9.48 9.99 4.32
N VAL A 18 10.62 9.99 5.00
CA VAL A 18 10.88 9.26 6.24
C VAL A 18 10.97 10.27 7.37
N GLN A 19 10.17 10.07 8.41
CA GLN A 19 10.16 10.86 9.63
C GLN A 19 10.57 10.02 10.84
N ASN A 20 11.23 10.63 11.82
CA ASN A 20 11.41 10.04 13.14
C ASN A 20 10.15 10.26 14.02
N GLN A 21 10.19 9.78 15.27
CA GLN A 21 9.06 9.91 16.20
C GLN A 21 8.76 11.36 16.60
N ASP A 22 9.74 12.26 16.51
CA ASP A 22 9.58 13.69 16.80
C ASP A 22 8.98 14.47 15.61
N GLY A 23 8.70 13.79 14.49
CA GLY A 23 8.16 14.39 13.27
C GLY A 23 9.22 15.06 12.38
N GLU A 24 10.50 14.89 12.69
CA GLU A 24 11.58 15.43 11.87
C GLU A 24 11.83 14.56 10.64
N ILE A 25 11.99 15.21 9.49
CA ILE A 25 12.29 14.51 8.23
C ILE A 25 13.77 14.08 8.25
N VAL A 26 13.99 12.76 8.28
CA VAL A 26 15.35 12.17 8.28
C VAL A 26 15.81 11.75 6.89
N LYS A 27 14.86 11.53 5.96
CA LYS A 27 15.16 11.26 4.54
C LYS A 27 13.96 11.64 3.69
N LYS A 28 14.21 12.24 2.52
CA LYS A 28 13.19 12.53 1.52
C LYS A 28 13.80 12.46 0.12
N GLY A 29 13.07 11.90 -0.84
CA GLY A 29 13.53 11.89 -2.22
C GLY A 29 12.65 11.07 -3.15
N GLU A 30 13.04 11.10 -4.41
CA GLU A 30 12.50 10.27 -5.47
C GLU A 30 13.39 9.02 -5.65
N PHE A 31 12.79 7.89 -6.02
CA PHE A 31 13.49 6.68 -6.40
C PHE A 31 12.72 5.92 -7.48
N GLU A 32 13.42 5.06 -8.24
CA GLU A 32 12.80 4.23 -9.28
C GLU A 32 11.79 3.25 -8.67
N ASN A 33 10.63 3.07 -9.31
CA ASN A 33 9.65 2.05 -8.91
C ASN A 33 10.10 0.64 -9.33
N SER A 34 11.23 0.20 -8.77
CA SER A 34 11.87 -1.09 -9.02
C SER A 34 12.39 -1.67 -7.69
N PRO A 35 12.47 -3.00 -7.52
CA PRO A 35 13.00 -3.60 -6.28
C PRO A 35 14.35 -2.99 -5.84
N SER A 36 15.28 -2.76 -6.78
CA SER A 36 16.57 -2.11 -6.50
C SER A 36 16.44 -0.65 -6.07
N GLY A 37 15.46 0.09 -6.59
CA GLY A 37 15.16 1.45 -6.16
C GLY A 37 14.68 1.49 -4.70
N TYR A 38 13.81 0.55 -4.31
CA TYR A 38 13.39 0.40 -2.90
C TYR A 38 14.58 0.03 -2.01
N ASP A 39 15.39 -0.96 -2.41
CA ASP A 39 16.56 -1.40 -1.63
C ASP A 39 17.53 -0.26 -1.36
N GLU A 40 17.88 0.52 -2.39
CA GLU A 40 18.81 1.63 -2.25
C GLU A 40 18.21 2.81 -1.47
N PHE A 41 16.93 3.15 -1.71
CA PHE A 41 16.27 4.24 -0.98
C PHE A 41 16.06 3.91 0.49
N PHE A 42 15.70 2.68 0.85
CA PHE A 42 15.45 2.28 2.24
C PHE A 42 16.67 1.67 2.94
N LYS A 43 17.83 1.65 2.28
CA LYS A 43 19.10 1.23 2.90
C LYS A 43 19.39 2.01 4.19
N GLY A 44 19.63 1.27 5.28
CA GLY A 44 19.90 1.86 6.59
C GLY A 44 18.66 2.40 7.32
N ILE A 45 17.47 2.28 6.72
CA ILE A 45 16.22 2.50 7.42
C ILE A 45 15.93 1.26 8.27
N GLY A 46 15.85 1.42 9.59
CA GLY A 46 15.43 0.36 10.51
C GLY A 46 13.92 0.10 10.41
N GLU A 47 13.33 -0.47 11.47
CA GLU A 47 11.90 -0.76 11.50
C GLU A 47 11.05 0.53 11.43
N ALA A 48 10.06 0.54 10.54
CA ALA A 48 9.23 1.72 10.27
C ALA A 48 7.78 1.33 9.94
N SER A 49 6.83 2.20 10.28
CA SER A 49 5.46 2.13 9.75
C SER A 49 5.40 2.80 8.39
N VAL A 50 4.79 2.15 7.41
CA VAL A 50 4.70 2.67 6.04
C VAL A 50 3.25 2.98 5.70
N ALA A 51 2.97 4.25 5.43
CA ALA A 51 1.78 4.71 4.76
C ALA A 51 2.04 4.76 3.25
N ILE A 52 1.18 4.10 2.52
CA ILE A 52 1.26 3.88 1.09
C ILE A 52 -0.05 4.43 0.52
N GLU A 53 0.01 5.31 -0.48
CA GLU A 53 -1.22 5.79 -1.13
C GLU A 53 -2.02 4.60 -1.73
N ALA A 54 -3.29 4.81 -2.06
CA ALA A 54 -4.15 3.78 -2.65
C ALA A 54 -4.57 4.12 -4.10
N GLY A 55 -3.59 4.27 -4.99
CA GLY A 55 -3.64 4.42 -6.46
C GLY A 55 -3.57 3.10 -7.27
N ASP A 56 -2.89 3.08 -8.43
CA ASP A 56 -2.86 1.94 -9.36
C ASP A 56 -1.48 1.29 -9.58
N ALA A 57 -0.40 1.91 -9.10
CA ALA A 57 0.99 1.49 -9.33
C ALA A 57 1.59 0.60 -8.22
N TRP A 58 0.77 0.08 -7.29
CA TRP A 58 1.24 -0.74 -6.14
C TRP A 58 1.68 -2.16 -6.50
N GLN A 59 1.53 -2.60 -7.75
CA GLN A 59 1.77 -4.00 -8.10
C GLN A 59 3.18 -4.51 -7.73
N PRO A 60 4.26 -3.70 -7.80
CA PRO A 60 5.59 -4.13 -7.35
C PRO A 60 5.72 -4.27 -5.82
N VAL A 61 4.80 -3.67 -5.06
CA VAL A 61 4.97 -3.45 -3.61
C VAL A 61 4.24 -4.49 -2.77
N TYR A 62 3.02 -4.89 -3.12
CA TYR A 62 2.30 -5.93 -2.36
C TYR A 62 1.27 -6.71 -3.20
N TYR A 63 1.36 -8.05 -3.14
CA TYR A 63 0.36 -8.95 -3.72
C TYR A 63 -0.76 -9.27 -2.71
N SER A 64 -1.79 -8.43 -2.67
CA SER A 64 -2.85 -8.52 -1.65
C SER A 64 -4.08 -9.33 -2.09
N HIS A 65 -5.00 -9.59 -1.15
CA HIS A 65 -6.33 -10.11 -1.42
C HIS A 65 -7.18 -9.23 -2.35
N LEU A 66 -6.84 -7.94 -2.50
CA LEU A 66 -7.44 -7.05 -3.50
C LEU A 66 -6.85 -7.30 -4.88
N THR A 67 -5.54 -7.50 -4.99
CA THR A 67 -4.86 -7.90 -6.23
C THR A 67 -5.42 -9.23 -6.75
N ARG A 68 -5.49 -10.25 -5.88
CA ARG A 68 -6.12 -11.55 -6.21
C ARG A 68 -7.58 -11.42 -6.64
N PHE A 69 -8.32 -10.52 -6.00
CA PHE A 69 -9.72 -10.26 -6.33
C PHE A 69 -9.85 -9.62 -7.72
N TYR A 70 -9.01 -8.64 -8.04
CA TYR A 70 -8.94 -8.00 -9.35
C TYR A 70 -8.62 -9.01 -10.45
N GLU A 71 -7.52 -9.76 -10.31
CA GLU A 71 -7.08 -10.74 -11.32
C GLU A 71 -8.14 -11.80 -11.60
N ARG A 72 -8.83 -12.28 -10.56
CA ARG A 72 -9.94 -13.23 -10.72
C ARG A 72 -11.09 -12.65 -11.54
N LEU A 73 -11.42 -11.36 -11.34
CA LEU A 73 -12.46 -10.68 -12.10
C LEU A 73 -12.03 -10.41 -13.55
N GLU A 74 -10.80 -9.94 -13.76
CA GLU A 74 -10.27 -9.62 -15.08
C GLU A 74 -10.30 -10.82 -16.03
N ARG A 75 -10.13 -12.06 -15.51
CA ARG A 75 -10.28 -13.30 -16.30
C ARG A 75 -11.63 -13.46 -17.00
N HIS A 76 -12.68 -12.81 -16.51
CA HIS A 76 -14.06 -13.01 -17.01
C HIS A 76 -14.85 -11.70 -17.22
N LYS A 77 -14.24 -10.54 -16.95
CA LYS A 77 -14.89 -9.23 -17.02
C LYS A 77 -13.96 -8.22 -17.71
N PRO A 78 -14.51 -7.26 -18.48
CA PRO A 78 -13.73 -6.14 -19.00
C PRO A 78 -12.93 -5.43 -17.89
N LYS A 79 -11.70 -5.04 -18.21
CA LYS A 79 -10.74 -4.40 -17.29
C LYS A 79 -11.37 -3.30 -16.42
N LYS A 80 -12.14 -2.40 -17.04
CA LYS A 80 -12.84 -1.30 -16.35
C LYS A 80 -13.78 -1.78 -15.24
N LEU A 81 -14.52 -2.86 -15.46
CA LEU A 81 -15.41 -3.43 -14.45
C LEU A 81 -14.65 -4.10 -13.30
N ALA A 82 -13.55 -4.81 -13.61
CA ALA A 82 -12.67 -5.38 -12.59
C ALA A 82 -12.05 -4.28 -11.71
N THR A 83 -11.61 -3.17 -12.30
CA THR A 83 -11.08 -2.00 -11.58
C THR A 83 -12.14 -1.40 -10.65
N ILE A 84 -13.34 -1.08 -11.16
CA ILE A 84 -14.42 -0.48 -10.36
C ILE A 84 -14.81 -1.39 -9.19
N ALA A 85 -14.96 -2.69 -9.45
CA ALA A 85 -15.32 -3.66 -8.40
C ALA A 85 -14.23 -3.74 -7.31
N THR A 86 -12.96 -3.68 -7.70
CA THR A 86 -11.83 -3.72 -6.77
C THR A 86 -11.75 -2.43 -5.96
N ALA A 87 -11.92 -1.27 -6.59
CA ALA A 87 -11.98 0.02 -5.90
C ALA A 87 -13.10 0.05 -4.84
N ARG A 88 -14.31 -0.44 -5.17
CA ARG A 88 -15.40 -0.57 -4.20
C ARG A 88 -15.06 -1.48 -3.03
N LYS A 89 -14.34 -2.58 -3.28
CA LYS A 89 -13.89 -3.49 -2.23
C LYS A 89 -12.84 -2.82 -1.34
N LEU A 90 -11.87 -2.11 -1.92
CA LEU A 90 -10.87 -1.32 -1.22
C LEU A 90 -11.54 -0.28 -0.31
N THR A 91 -12.53 0.47 -0.78
CA THR A 91 -13.26 1.46 0.06
C THR A 91 -13.86 0.81 1.30
N LYS A 92 -14.38 -0.42 1.18
CA LYS A 92 -14.89 -1.17 2.34
C LYS A 92 -13.78 -1.55 3.31
N VAL A 93 -12.60 -1.97 2.80
CA VAL A 93 -11.44 -2.28 3.65
C VAL A 93 -10.99 -1.03 4.40
N VAL A 94 -10.81 0.09 3.70
CA VAL A 94 -10.44 1.39 4.30
C VAL A 94 -11.42 1.81 5.39
N TYR A 95 -12.73 1.67 5.15
CA TYR A 95 -13.73 1.96 6.18
C TYR A 95 -13.50 1.15 7.47
N TRP A 96 -13.23 -0.15 7.36
CA TRP A 96 -13.01 -0.99 8.55
C TRP A 96 -11.66 -0.74 9.21
N MET A 97 -10.60 -0.49 8.44
CA MET A 97 -9.31 -0.03 8.97
C MET A 97 -9.50 1.20 9.85
N LEU A 98 -10.17 2.23 9.31
CA LEU A 98 -10.43 3.48 10.04
C LEU A 98 -11.34 3.28 11.25
N LYS A 99 -12.37 2.44 11.12
CA LYS A 99 -13.35 2.19 12.19
C LYS A 99 -12.77 1.41 13.36
N LEU A 100 -11.84 0.48 13.09
CA LEU A 100 -11.24 -0.38 14.10
C LEU A 100 -9.88 0.12 14.58
N GLY A 101 -9.27 1.10 13.88
CA GLY A 101 -7.90 1.53 14.13
C GLY A 101 -6.87 0.46 13.78
N GLU A 102 -7.17 -0.35 12.75
CA GLU A 102 -6.34 -1.48 12.32
C GLU A 102 -5.59 -1.15 11.02
N GLU A 103 -4.41 -1.76 10.86
CA GLU A 103 -3.61 -1.67 9.64
C GLU A 103 -4.21 -2.48 8.48
N PHE A 104 -3.68 -2.29 7.27
CA PHE A 104 -4.12 -3.08 6.13
C PHE A 104 -3.60 -4.51 6.22
N HIS A 105 -4.51 -5.49 6.20
CA HIS A 105 -4.15 -6.92 6.19
C HIS A 105 -4.07 -7.45 4.74
N SER A 106 -2.86 -7.72 4.26
CA SER A 106 -2.60 -8.16 2.88
C SER A 106 -3.35 -9.44 2.51
N GLU A 107 -3.44 -10.42 3.41
CA GLU A 107 -4.15 -11.68 3.18
C GLU A 107 -5.68 -11.55 3.21
N GLY A 108 -6.18 -10.41 3.66
CA GLY A 108 -7.60 -10.16 3.86
C GLY A 108 -8.08 -10.69 5.20
N TYR A 109 -9.04 -9.97 5.78
CA TYR A 109 -9.61 -10.26 7.09
C TYR A 109 -11.09 -9.86 7.07
N ASP A 110 -11.96 -10.71 7.62
CA ASP A 110 -13.38 -10.36 7.83
C ASP A 110 -13.63 -10.17 9.32
N PRO A 111 -13.69 -8.92 9.81
CA PRO A 111 -13.91 -8.63 11.22
C PRO A 111 -15.29 -9.04 11.73
N ARG A 112 -16.18 -9.53 10.86
CA ARG A 112 -17.48 -10.09 11.24
C ARG A 112 -17.43 -11.57 11.61
N GLY A 113 -16.36 -12.28 11.20
CA GLY A 113 -16.19 -13.71 11.51
C GLY A 113 -15.48 -13.98 12.85
N SER A 114 -14.98 -12.94 13.50
CA SER A 114 -14.24 -12.99 14.77
C SER A 114 -15.08 -12.53 15.98
N ARG A 115 -16.38 -12.30 15.79
CA ARG A 115 -17.35 -11.95 16.84
C ARG A 115 -18.41 -13.01 17.01
#